data_AF-A0A1I5FQ09-F1
#
_entry.id   AF-A0A1I5FQ09-F1
#
_cell.length_a   1.000
_cell.length_b   1.000
_cell.length_c   1.000
_cell.angle_alpha   90.00
_cell.angle_beta   90.00
_cell.angle_gamma   90.00
#
_symmetry.space_group_name_H-M   'P 1'
#
loop_
_entity.id
_entity.type
_entity.pdbx_description
1 polymer ?
#
loop_
_entity_poly.entity_id
_entity_poly.type
_entity_poly.pdbx_seq_one_letter_code
_entity_poly.pdbx_strand_id
1 'polypeptide(L)'
;MGQIQEHAAEYETVRRLAEMLTSTKEDYKATESYALFTTIVCWVVQRARTPANQNGPDDVQAREVGIALQAARIIDAPWLVQELPEMTAFDFFTSIRNSVAHGDGRQIRPLNENGFLTGQIVPVAGRRLRLRRADMNRLGCALATLFCETMAAYEQEGDLQSAAEQFEAAEAMP
;
A
#
# COMPACT_ATOMS: atom_id res chain seq x y z
N MET A 1 11.46 13.13 -13.29
CA MET A 1 10.05 13.05 -12.86
C MET A 1 9.49 14.45 -12.72
N GLY A 2 8.23 14.66 -13.12
CA GLY A 2 7.54 15.95 -13.03
C GLY A 2 6.93 16.23 -11.65
N GLN A 3 6.25 17.36 -11.53
CA GLN A 3 5.49 17.77 -10.35
C GLN A 3 4.38 16.75 -9.99
N ILE A 4 4.06 16.62 -8.70
CA ILE A 4 2.83 15.99 -8.21
C ILE A 4 1.84 17.12 -7.92
N GLN A 5 0.62 17.01 -8.44
CA GLN A 5 -0.45 17.97 -8.12
C GLN A 5 -0.96 17.72 -6.70
N GLU A 6 -1.40 18.78 -6.02
CA GLU A 6 -1.81 18.70 -4.61
C GLU A 6 -2.99 17.73 -4.40
N HIS A 7 -3.99 17.74 -5.29
CA HIS A 7 -5.12 16.81 -5.24
C HIS A 7 -4.69 15.33 -5.37
N ALA A 8 -3.65 15.07 -6.15
CA ALA A 8 -3.17 13.73 -6.46
C ALA A 8 -2.06 13.25 -5.49
N ALA A 9 -1.74 14.05 -4.47
CA ALA A 9 -0.50 13.91 -3.70
C ALA A 9 -0.35 12.52 -3.06
N GLU A 10 -1.41 11.96 -2.50
CA GLU A 10 -1.34 10.67 -1.82
C GLU A 10 -1.03 9.52 -2.78
N TYR A 11 -1.85 9.33 -3.82
CA TYR A 11 -1.72 8.17 -4.70
C TYR A 11 -0.54 8.31 -5.68
N GLU A 12 -0.20 9.52 -6.13
CA GLU A 12 1.00 9.72 -6.98
C GLU A 12 2.28 9.44 -6.19
N THR A 13 2.32 9.82 -4.91
CA THR A 13 3.47 9.51 -4.05
C THR A 13 3.63 8.00 -3.90
N VAL A 14 2.55 7.29 -3.57
CA VAL A 14 2.57 5.82 -3.45
C VAL A 14 2.93 5.14 -4.78
N ARG A 15 2.42 5.65 -5.92
CA ARG A 15 2.77 5.15 -7.25
C ARG A 15 4.26 5.28 -7.53
N ARG A 16 4.86 6.45 -7.28
CA ARG A 16 6.30 6.67 -7.49
C ARG A 16 7.16 5.80 -6.57
N LEU A 17 6.73 5.57 -5.33
CA LEU A 17 7.42 4.63 -4.43
C LEU A 17 7.41 3.21 -5.00
N ALA A 18 6.32 2.76 -5.60
CA ALA A 18 6.24 1.47 -6.27
C ALA A 18 7.11 1.40 -7.54
N GLU A 19 7.18 2.47 -8.33
CA GLU A 19 8.10 2.57 -9.47
C GLU A 19 9.58 2.52 -9.04
N MET A 20 9.93 3.19 -7.93
CA MET A 20 11.26 3.09 -7.35
C MET A 20 11.55 1.66 -6.85
N LEU A 21 10.55 0.98 -6.33
CA LEU A 21 10.69 -0.39 -5.82
C LEU A 21 11.00 -1.39 -6.94
N THR A 22 10.62 -1.11 -8.18
CA THR A 22 11.00 -1.93 -9.36
C THR A 22 12.38 -1.58 -9.92
N SER A 23 12.96 -0.44 -9.55
CA SER A 23 14.18 0.12 -10.15
C SER A 23 15.34 0.33 -9.15
N THR A 24 15.33 -0.39 -8.02
CA THR A 24 16.36 -0.28 -6.95
C THR A 24 17.81 -0.47 -7.42
N LYS A 25 18.75 0.26 -6.82
CA LYS A 25 20.19 0.29 -7.17
C LYS A 25 20.96 -0.89 -6.60
N GLU A 26 21.91 -1.45 -7.38
CA GLU A 26 22.66 -2.70 -7.09
C GLU A 26 23.22 -2.79 -5.66
N ASP A 27 23.93 -1.77 -5.18
CA ASP A 27 24.72 -1.87 -3.94
C ASP A 27 23.87 -2.00 -2.67
N TYR A 28 22.59 -1.62 -2.72
CA TYR A 28 21.71 -1.58 -1.55
C TYR A 28 20.30 -2.12 -1.82
N LYS A 29 20.11 -2.92 -2.87
CA LYS A 29 18.78 -3.34 -3.34
C LYS A 29 17.87 -3.89 -2.24
N ALA A 30 18.39 -4.73 -1.35
CA ALA A 30 17.57 -5.31 -0.28
C ALA A 30 17.14 -4.27 0.77
N THR A 31 18.04 -3.35 1.14
CA THR A 31 17.74 -2.26 2.07
C THR A 31 16.80 -1.24 1.44
N GLU A 32 17.04 -0.86 0.19
CA GLU A 32 16.20 0.08 -0.56
C GLU A 32 14.79 -0.50 -0.78
N SER A 33 14.70 -1.77 -1.19
CA SER A 33 13.41 -2.45 -1.34
C SER A 33 12.65 -2.51 -0.03
N TYR A 34 13.33 -2.78 1.09
CA TYR A 34 12.73 -2.76 2.42
C TYR A 34 12.21 -1.38 2.80
N ALA A 35 13.02 -0.33 2.62
CA ALA A 35 12.62 1.04 2.94
C ALA A 35 11.39 1.47 2.14
N LEU A 36 11.38 1.20 0.82
CA LEU A 36 10.26 1.54 -0.06
C LEU A 36 9.01 0.72 0.27
N PHE A 37 9.15 -0.61 0.40
CA PHE A 37 8.05 -1.50 0.74
C PHE A 37 7.40 -1.11 2.07
N THR A 38 8.20 -0.89 3.12
CA THR A 38 7.66 -0.53 4.44
C THR A 38 7.03 0.86 4.45
N THR A 39 7.55 1.80 3.66
CA THR A 39 6.93 3.12 3.47
C THR A 39 5.55 2.98 2.83
N ILE A 40 5.43 2.19 1.76
CA ILE A 40 4.13 1.91 1.11
C ILE A 40 3.17 1.25 2.10
N VAL A 41 3.60 0.20 2.81
CA VAL A 41 2.77 -0.50 3.80
C VAL A 41 2.29 0.44 4.90
N CYS A 42 3.19 1.24 5.48
CA CYS A 42 2.83 2.19 6.53
C CYS A 42 1.83 3.23 6.04
N TRP A 43 2.01 3.77 4.84
CA TRP A 43 1.11 4.75 4.25
C TRP A 43 -0.28 4.16 4.00
N VAL A 44 -0.34 3.09 3.21
CA VAL A 44 -1.60 2.50 2.76
C VAL A 44 -2.39 1.94 3.94
N VAL A 45 -1.74 1.23 4.87
CA VAL A 45 -2.44 0.68 6.05
C VAL A 45 -2.91 1.78 7.00
N GLN A 46 -2.17 2.89 7.13
CA GLN A 46 -2.62 4.01 7.94
C GLN A 46 -3.90 4.63 7.37
N ARG A 47 -3.97 4.82 6.04
CA ARG A 47 -5.16 5.32 5.34
C ARG A 47 -6.31 4.31 5.37
N ALA A 48 -6.03 3.04 5.12
CA ALA A 48 -7.03 1.96 5.17
C ALA A 48 -7.68 1.76 6.55
N ARG A 49 -7.05 2.30 7.62
CA ARG A 49 -7.55 2.26 9.00
C ARG A 49 -8.27 3.54 9.43
N THR A 50 -8.50 4.48 8.51
CA THR A 50 -9.22 5.72 8.83
C THR A 50 -10.58 5.38 9.47
N PRO A 51 -10.88 5.91 10.68
CA PRO A 51 -12.11 5.56 11.38
C PRO A 51 -13.34 6.10 10.66
N ALA A 52 -14.47 5.38 10.77
CA ALA A 52 -15.72 5.75 10.10
C ALA A 52 -16.35 7.08 10.55
N ASN A 53 -15.89 7.67 11.65
CA ASN A 53 -16.34 8.99 12.09
C ASN A 53 -15.61 10.16 11.39
N GLN A 54 -14.61 9.86 10.57
CA GLN A 54 -13.97 10.81 9.67
C GLN A 54 -14.65 10.71 8.31
N ASN A 55 -15.35 11.78 7.92
CA ASN A 55 -16.26 11.80 6.76
C ASN A 55 -15.74 12.66 5.60
N GLY A 56 -14.44 12.97 5.55
CA GLY A 56 -13.85 13.56 4.36
C GLY A 56 -14.05 12.62 3.15
N PRO A 57 -14.26 13.13 1.93
CA PRO A 57 -14.34 12.29 0.72
C PRO A 57 -13.14 11.34 0.60
N ASP A 58 -11.93 11.84 0.83
CA ASP A 58 -10.69 11.05 0.81
C ASP A 58 -10.66 9.95 1.90
N ASP A 59 -11.36 10.17 3.02
CA ASP A 59 -11.46 9.19 4.10
C ASP A 59 -12.46 8.07 3.78
N VAL A 60 -13.47 8.35 2.95
CA VAL A 60 -14.34 7.31 2.39
C VAL A 60 -13.53 6.43 1.44
N GLN A 61 -12.76 7.02 0.54
CA GLN A 61 -11.95 6.29 -0.44
C GLN A 61 -10.90 5.40 0.24
N ALA A 62 -10.22 5.95 1.23
CA ALA A 62 -9.24 5.19 2.00
C ALA A 62 -9.87 3.98 2.72
N ARG A 63 -11.14 4.06 3.16
CA ARG A 63 -11.86 2.94 3.76
C ARG A 63 -12.17 1.83 2.76
N GLU A 64 -12.48 2.16 1.51
CA GLU A 64 -12.70 1.15 0.46
C GLU A 64 -11.45 0.30 0.22
N VAL A 65 -10.26 0.89 0.30
CA VAL A 65 -9.00 0.13 0.30
C VAL A 65 -8.95 -0.88 1.46
N GLY A 66 -9.37 -0.46 2.66
CA GLY A 66 -9.47 -1.32 3.83
C GLY A 66 -10.47 -2.46 3.63
N ILE A 67 -11.65 -2.18 3.08
CA ILE A 67 -12.69 -3.18 2.77
C ILE A 67 -12.17 -4.19 1.74
N ALA A 68 -11.55 -3.73 0.65
CA ALA A 68 -10.97 -4.59 -0.37
C ALA A 68 -9.88 -5.52 0.21
N LEU A 69 -9.01 -4.99 1.09
CA LEU A 69 -7.99 -5.78 1.77
C LEU A 69 -8.57 -6.80 2.77
N GLN A 70 -9.70 -6.49 3.41
CA GLN A 70 -10.39 -7.42 4.31
C GLN A 70 -11.09 -8.54 3.54
N ALA A 71 -11.62 -8.24 2.35
CA ALA A 71 -12.26 -9.22 1.47
C ALA A 71 -11.26 -10.16 0.79
N ALA A 72 -9.99 -9.74 0.61
CA ALA A 72 -8.96 -10.53 -0.03
C ALA A 72 -8.20 -11.43 0.96
N ARG A 73 -7.91 -12.69 0.59
CA ARG A 73 -7.03 -13.57 1.35
C ARG A 73 -5.59 -13.38 0.91
N ILE A 74 -4.64 -13.40 1.85
CA ILE A 74 -3.22 -13.20 1.52
C ILE A 74 -2.60 -14.34 0.71
N ILE A 75 -3.25 -15.51 0.66
CA ILE A 75 -2.80 -16.66 -0.13
C ILE A 75 -3.20 -16.54 -1.61
N ASP A 76 -4.22 -15.74 -1.93
CA ASP A 76 -4.76 -15.63 -3.28
C ASP A 76 -3.95 -14.60 -4.09
N ALA A 77 -4.11 -14.61 -5.42
CA ALA A 77 -3.53 -13.57 -6.27
C ALA A 77 -4.12 -12.18 -5.90
N PRO A 78 -3.32 -11.09 -5.96
CA PRO A 78 -1.91 -11.02 -6.38
C PRO A 78 -0.89 -11.30 -5.26
N TRP A 79 -1.36 -11.58 -4.04
CA TRP A 79 -0.55 -11.61 -2.82
C TRP A 79 0.26 -12.89 -2.63
N LEU A 80 -0.31 -14.06 -2.98
CA LEU A 80 0.39 -15.35 -3.09
C LEU A 80 1.37 -15.66 -1.92
N VAL A 81 1.07 -15.24 -0.69
CA VAL A 81 1.92 -15.50 0.48
C VAL A 81 1.55 -16.84 1.06
N GLN A 82 2.40 -17.83 0.82
CA GLN A 82 2.22 -19.19 1.33
C GLN A 82 2.77 -19.31 2.76
N GLU A 83 2.52 -20.44 3.42
CA GLU A 83 3.09 -20.80 4.74
C GLU A 83 2.60 -19.95 5.94
N LEU A 84 1.59 -19.11 5.76
CA LEU A 84 0.91 -18.42 6.85
C LEU A 84 -0.41 -19.10 7.23
N PRO A 85 -0.89 -18.93 8.47
CA PRO A 85 -2.27 -19.23 8.81
C PRO A 85 -3.24 -18.47 7.90
N GLU A 86 -4.48 -18.96 7.80
CA GLU A 86 -5.53 -18.25 7.09
C GLU A 86 -5.72 -16.85 7.69
N MET A 87 -5.53 -15.84 6.83
CA MET A 87 -5.70 -14.44 7.20
C MET A 87 -6.00 -13.57 5.97
N THR A 88 -6.62 -12.42 6.22
CA THR A 88 -6.90 -11.43 5.20
C THR A 88 -5.62 -10.69 4.79
N ALA A 89 -5.62 -10.06 3.62
CA ALA A 89 -4.53 -9.16 3.22
C ALA A 89 -4.41 -7.98 4.20
N PHE A 90 -5.54 -7.50 4.73
CA PHE A 90 -5.57 -6.44 5.73
C PHE A 90 -4.82 -6.82 7.02
N ASP A 91 -5.09 -7.99 7.58
CA ASP A 91 -4.42 -8.47 8.80
C ASP A 91 -2.92 -8.67 8.59
N PHE A 92 -2.56 -9.19 7.41
CA PHE A 92 -1.17 -9.40 7.02
C PHE A 92 -0.39 -8.07 6.98
N PHE A 93 -0.88 -7.09 6.21
CA PHE A 93 -0.20 -5.80 6.08
C PHE A 93 -0.23 -5.00 7.38
N THR A 94 -1.28 -5.14 8.20
CA THR A 94 -1.32 -4.59 9.55
C THR A 94 -0.25 -5.19 10.45
N SER A 95 -0.03 -6.51 10.39
CA SER A 95 1.04 -7.18 11.13
C SER A 95 2.43 -6.67 10.71
N ILE A 96 2.66 -6.50 9.41
CA ILE A 96 3.91 -5.93 8.90
C ILE A 96 4.07 -4.50 9.40
N ARG A 97 3.06 -3.63 9.20
CA ARG A 97 3.07 -2.24 9.65
C ARG A 97 3.43 -2.13 11.13
N ASN A 98 2.78 -2.93 11.98
CA ASN A 98 3.03 -2.90 13.42
C ASN A 98 4.47 -3.32 13.72
N SER A 99 4.98 -4.34 13.03
CA SER A 99 6.34 -4.82 13.23
C SER A 99 7.40 -3.77 12.88
N VAL A 100 7.19 -3.03 11.80
CA VAL A 100 8.17 -2.05 11.31
C VAL A 100 8.03 -0.68 11.97
N ALA A 101 6.81 -0.27 12.34
CA ALA A 101 6.55 1.00 13.01
C ALA A 101 7.03 1.03 14.47
N HIS A 102 7.20 -0.14 15.11
CA HIS A 102 7.81 -0.23 16.44
C HIS A 102 9.35 -0.20 16.39
N GLY A 103 9.95 -0.20 15.20
CA GLY A 103 11.28 0.35 14.89
C GLY A 103 12.49 -0.20 15.63
N ASP A 104 12.32 -1.15 16.56
CA ASP A 104 13.42 -1.72 17.31
C ASP A 104 13.95 -3.00 16.63
N GLY A 105 15.26 -3.24 16.76
CA GLY A 105 15.92 -4.43 16.21
C GLY A 105 15.46 -5.75 16.85
N ARG A 106 14.41 -5.73 17.68
CA ARG A 106 13.85 -6.93 18.32
C ARG A 106 12.83 -7.62 17.44
N GLN A 107 12.10 -6.87 16.61
CA GLN A 107 11.06 -7.44 15.76
C GLN A 107 11.57 -7.79 14.37
N ILE A 108 12.30 -6.88 13.72
CA ILE A 108 12.80 -7.08 12.35
C ILE A 108 14.26 -7.54 12.40
N ARG A 109 14.59 -8.59 11.65
CA ARG A 109 15.97 -9.10 11.56
C ARG A 109 16.45 -9.12 10.11
N PRO A 110 17.76 -8.92 9.85
CA PRO A 110 18.31 -9.08 8.50
C PRO A 110 18.20 -10.53 8.05
N LEU A 111 17.83 -10.73 6.78
CA LEU A 111 17.93 -12.01 6.11
C LEU A 111 19.22 -12.03 5.28
N ASN A 112 20.26 -12.68 5.81
CA ASN A 112 21.54 -12.83 5.11
C ASN A 112 21.63 -14.24 4.50
N GLU A 113 21.95 -14.31 3.21
CA GLU A 113 22.20 -15.55 2.46
C GLU A 113 23.56 -15.39 1.77
N ASN A 114 24.47 -16.36 1.97
CA ASN A 114 25.83 -16.36 1.42
C ASN A 114 26.66 -15.09 1.71
N GLY A 115 26.44 -14.46 2.88
CA GLY A 115 27.14 -13.23 3.26
C GLY A 115 26.54 -11.93 2.71
N PHE A 116 25.42 -12.01 1.99
CA PHE A 116 24.71 -10.86 1.42
C PHE A 116 23.33 -10.68 2.04
N LEU A 117 22.91 -9.43 2.22
CA LEU A 117 21.55 -9.11 2.65
C LEU A 117 20.59 -9.33 1.47
N THR A 118 19.65 -10.26 1.60
CA THR A 118 18.66 -10.61 0.55
C THR A 118 17.23 -10.21 0.91
N GLY A 119 17.00 -9.77 2.15
CA GLY A 119 15.70 -9.33 2.63
C GLY A 119 15.63 -9.19 4.14
N GLN A 120 14.44 -9.39 4.69
CA GLN A 120 14.15 -9.21 6.12
C GLN A 120 13.30 -10.35 6.65
N ILE A 121 13.48 -10.65 7.93
CA ILE A 121 12.63 -11.58 8.68
C ILE A 121 11.68 -10.73 9.51
N VAL A 122 10.38 -10.93 9.28
CA VAL A 122 9.31 -10.14 9.89
C VAL A 122 8.35 -11.07 10.64
N PRO A 123 7.94 -10.74 11.88
CA PRO A 123 6.94 -11.51 12.58
C PRO A 123 5.55 -11.23 12.00
N VAL A 124 4.88 -12.30 11.56
CA VAL A 124 3.50 -12.24 11.04
C VAL A 124 2.72 -13.41 11.64
N ALA A 125 1.63 -13.10 12.36
CA ALA A 125 0.78 -14.11 13.00
C ALA A 125 1.57 -15.18 13.81
N GLY A 126 2.58 -14.74 14.58
CA GLY A 126 3.44 -15.62 15.37
C GLY A 126 4.47 -16.44 14.57
N ARG A 127 4.51 -16.30 13.25
CA ARG A 127 5.51 -16.90 12.37
C ARG A 127 6.57 -15.90 11.96
N ARG A 128 7.77 -16.40 11.61
CA ARG A 128 8.87 -15.59 11.07
C ARG A 128 8.86 -15.69 9.55
N LEU A 129 8.23 -14.73 8.90
CA LEU A 129 8.19 -14.66 7.44
C LEU A 129 9.52 -14.14 6.90
N ARG A 130 10.08 -14.85 5.92
CA ARG A 130 11.27 -14.41 5.17
C ARG A 130 10.79 -13.61 3.97
N LEU A 131 10.80 -12.28 4.08
CA LEU A 131 10.49 -11.38 2.97
C LEU A 131 11.75 -11.10 2.17
N ARG A 132 11.88 -11.73 1.00
CA ARG A 132 12.95 -11.41 0.05
C ARG A 132 12.60 -10.17 -0.74
N ARG A 133 13.60 -9.65 -1.45
CA ARG A 133 13.41 -8.55 -2.41
C ARG A 133 12.23 -8.78 -3.37
N ALA A 134 12.13 -9.98 -3.95
CA ALA A 134 11.06 -10.31 -4.88
C ALA A 134 9.67 -10.26 -4.22
N ASP A 135 9.57 -10.70 -2.96
CA ASP A 135 8.32 -10.64 -2.19
C ASP A 135 7.94 -9.20 -1.88
N MET A 136 8.90 -8.40 -1.40
CA MET A 136 8.68 -6.99 -1.10
C MET A 136 8.26 -6.19 -2.34
N ASN A 137 8.92 -6.45 -3.47
CA ASN A 137 8.57 -5.83 -4.75
C ASN A 137 7.14 -6.19 -5.16
N ARG A 138 6.82 -7.49 -5.21
CA ARG A 138 5.51 -7.97 -5.64
C ARG A 138 4.38 -7.49 -4.73
N LEU A 139 4.55 -7.65 -3.41
CA LEU A 139 3.55 -7.24 -2.42
C LEU A 139 3.41 -5.72 -2.36
N GLY A 140 4.52 -4.98 -2.39
CA GLY A 140 4.52 -3.52 -2.38
C GLY A 140 3.86 -2.93 -3.62
N CYS A 141 4.18 -3.45 -4.80
CA CYS A 141 3.56 -3.02 -6.05
C CYS A 141 2.07 -3.36 -6.07
N ALA A 142 1.67 -4.57 -5.69
CA ALA A 142 0.26 -4.94 -5.64
C ALA A 142 -0.55 -4.08 -4.67
N LEU A 143 0.01 -3.78 -3.48
CA LEU A 143 -0.64 -2.92 -2.50
C LEU A 143 -0.75 -1.47 -3.00
N ALA A 144 0.32 -0.96 -3.62
CA ALA A 144 0.32 0.36 -4.24
C ALA A 144 -0.68 0.46 -5.39
N THR A 145 -0.76 -0.55 -6.25
CA THR A 145 -1.74 -0.62 -7.35
C THR A 145 -3.16 -0.54 -6.80
N LEU A 146 -3.52 -1.39 -5.84
CA LEU A 146 -4.86 -1.36 -5.22
C LEU A 146 -5.19 0.02 -4.66
N PHE A 147 -4.27 0.60 -3.88
CA PHE A 147 -4.46 1.93 -3.30
C PHE A 147 -4.64 2.99 -4.39
N CYS A 148 -3.72 3.06 -5.34
CA CYS A 148 -3.73 4.10 -6.36
C CYS A 148 -4.90 4.01 -7.32
N GLU A 149 -5.31 2.80 -7.72
CA GLU A 149 -6.49 2.60 -8.58
C GLU A 149 -7.78 2.98 -7.85
N THR A 150 -7.89 2.61 -6.57
CA THR A 150 -9.06 2.97 -5.75
C THR A 150 -9.17 4.49 -5.60
N MET A 151 -8.09 5.16 -5.18
CA MET A 151 -8.10 6.62 -4.99
C MET A 151 -8.36 7.37 -6.32
N ALA A 152 -7.73 6.95 -7.42
CA ALA A 152 -7.89 7.62 -8.71
C ALA A 152 -9.28 7.43 -9.34
N ALA A 153 -9.92 6.26 -9.14
CA ALA A 153 -11.26 6.02 -9.67
C ALA A 153 -12.31 6.94 -9.03
N TYR A 154 -12.21 7.17 -7.72
CA TYR A 154 -13.12 8.06 -7.01
C TYR A 154 -12.93 9.53 -7.37
N GLU A 155 -11.68 9.97 -7.61
CA GLU A 155 -11.41 11.32 -8.10
C GLU A 155 -12.10 11.55 -9.46
N GLN A 156 -11.97 10.60 -10.39
CA GLN A 156 -12.64 10.66 -11.69
C GLN A 156 -14.16 10.69 -11.56
N GLU A 157 -14.73 9.90 -10.65
CA GLU A 157 -16.19 9.88 -10.41
C GLU A 157 -16.69 11.22 -9.84
N GLY A 158 -15.95 11.81 -8.89
CA GLY A 158 -16.26 13.12 -8.32
C GLY A 158 -16.20 14.27 -9.33
N ASP A 159 -15.21 14.24 -10.23
CA ASP A 159 -15.10 15.21 -11.33
C ASP A 159 -16.28 15.11 -12.30
N LEU A 160 -16.68 13.88 -12.66
CA LEU A 160 -17.83 13.63 -13.53
C LEU A 160 -19.15 14.09 -12.89
N GLN A 161 -19.35 13.83 -11.60
CA GLN A 161 -20.54 14.27 -10.88
C GLN A 161 -20.61 15.80 -10.80
N SER A 162 -19.48 16.45 -10.51
CA SER A 162 -19.39 17.92 -10.49
C SER A 162 -19.69 18.53 -11.86
N ALA A 163 -19.22 17.91 -12.94
CA ALA A 163 -19.50 18.35 -14.30
C ALA A 163 -20.99 18.18 -14.68
N ALA A 164 -21.62 17.07 -14.25
CA ALA A 164 -23.04 16.82 -14.47
C ALA A 164 -23.90 17.87 -13.74
N GLU A 165 -23.59 18.18 -12.48
CA GLU A 165 -24.30 19.21 -11.70
C GLU A 165 -24.18 20.60 -12.34
N GLN A 166 -23.01 20.95 -12.89
CA GLN A 166 -22.82 22.20 -13.62
C GLN A 166 -23.61 22.26 -14.92
N PHE A 167 -23.71 21.14 -15.64
CA PHE A 167 -24.50 21.05 -16.86
C PHE A 167 -26.01 21.18 -16.58
N GLU A 168 -26.51 20.48 -15.57
CA GLU A 168 -27.92 20.59 -15.13
C GLU A 168 -28.26 22.00 -14.65
N ALA A 169 -27.35 22.67 -13.92
CA ALA A 169 -27.53 24.05 -13.49
C ALA A 169 -27.55 25.04 -14.68
N ALA A 170 -26.76 24.79 -15.72
CA ALA A 170 -26.73 25.61 -16.93
C ALA A 170 -27.99 25.42 -17.80
N GLU A 171 -28.54 24.20 -17.89
CA GLU A 171 -29.81 23.95 -18.58
C GLU A 171 -31.03 24.50 -17.82
N ALA A 172 -30.93 24.64 -16.50
CA ALA A 172 -31.98 25.20 -15.65
C ALA A 172 -32.05 26.75 -15.67
N MET A 173 -31.10 27.43 -16.33
CA MET A 173 -31.12 28.89 -16.50
C MET A 173 -31.86 29.29 -17.80
N PRO A 174 -32.96 30.06 -17.71
CA PRO A 174 -33.80 30.42 -18.86
C PRO A 174 -33.17 31.44 -19.82
#